data_AF-A0A6A3PPA4-F1
#
_entry.id   AF-A0A6A3PPA4-F1
#
_cell.length_a   1.000
_cell.length_b   1.000
_cell.length_c   1.000
_cell.angle_alpha   90.00
_cell.angle_beta   90.00
_cell.angle_gamma   90.00
#
_symmetry.space_group_name_H-M   'P 1'
#
loop_
_entity.id
_entity.type
_entity.pdbx_description
1 polymer ?
#
loop_
_entity_poly.entity_id
_entity_poly.type
_entity_poly.pdbx_seq_one_letter_code
_entity_poly.pdbx_strand_id
1 'polypeptide(L)'
;MVWWITPRSAVDDALVAIAPQKEPRRQIQTPIPTVQADEELLVVSFDGSARVKRGGGAYSAIVWKLPEWSVVEARSGYAEGLTVNEAE
;
A
#
# COMPACT_ATOMS: atom_id res chain seq x y z
N MET A 1 37.16 -37.93 -5.17
CA MET A 1 36.95 -36.64 -5.86
C MET A 1 35.63 -36.11 -5.35
N VAL A 2 35.66 -35.17 -4.39
CA VAL A 2 34.49 -34.74 -3.60
C VAL A 2 33.79 -33.57 -4.30
N TRP A 3 32.47 -33.61 -4.21
CA TRP A 3 31.49 -32.83 -4.96
C TRP A 3 31.50 -31.33 -4.68
N TRP A 4 31.00 -30.61 -5.69
CA TRP A 4 30.50 -29.23 -5.73
C TRP A 4 29.86 -28.75 -4.41
N ILE A 5 30.65 -28.07 -3.57
CA ILE A 5 30.12 -27.19 -2.53
C ILE A 5 30.48 -25.78 -2.98
N THR A 6 29.52 -25.06 -3.52
CA THR A 6 29.68 -23.62 -3.78
C THR A 6 30.07 -22.95 -2.45
N PRO A 7 31.22 -22.26 -2.36
CA PRO A 7 31.65 -21.60 -1.15
C PRO A 7 30.58 -20.63 -0.65
N ARG A 8 30.39 -20.55 0.67
CA ARG A 8 29.37 -19.69 1.27
C ARG A 8 29.49 -18.22 0.83
N SER A 9 30.71 -17.73 0.63
CA SER A 9 30.97 -16.39 0.10
C SER A 9 30.35 -16.16 -1.27
N ALA A 10 30.40 -17.14 -2.17
CA ALA A 10 29.80 -17.03 -3.50
C ALA A 10 28.25 -17.03 -3.44
N VAL A 11 27.66 -17.65 -2.41
CA VAL A 11 26.22 -17.58 -2.14
C VAL A 11 25.86 -16.19 -1.59
N ASP A 12 26.65 -15.67 -0.65
CA ASP A 12 26.43 -14.34 -0.06
C ASP A 12 26.52 -13.23 -1.12
N ASP A 13 27.51 -13.30 -2.02
CA ASP A 13 27.66 -12.36 -3.13
C ASP A 13 26.47 -12.42 -4.10
N ALA A 14 25.97 -13.62 -4.39
CA ALA A 14 24.78 -13.79 -5.24
C ALA A 14 23.52 -13.24 -4.57
N LEU A 15 23.37 -13.38 -3.25
CA LEU A 15 22.26 -12.84 -2.48
C LEU A 15 22.27 -11.30 -2.45
N VAL A 16 23.45 -10.68 -2.38
CA VAL A 16 23.59 -9.22 -2.49
C VAL A 16 23.25 -8.74 -3.89
N ALA A 17 23.65 -9.47 -4.93
CA ALA A 17 23.38 -9.10 -6.32
C ALA A 17 21.88 -9.12 -6.69
N ILE A 18 21.08 -10.00 -6.06
CA ILE A 18 19.63 -10.08 -6.27
C ILE A 18 18.81 -9.29 -5.22
N ALA A 19 19.48 -8.69 -4.23
CA ALA A 19 18.79 -7.90 -3.23
C ALA A 19 18.07 -6.73 -3.93
N PRO A 20 16.76 -6.53 -3.70
CA PRO A 20 16.04 -5.44 -4.32
C PRO A 20 16.66 -4.12 -3.86
N GLN A 21 17.13 -3.32 -4.83
CA GLN A 21 17.58 -1.96 -4.58
C GLN A 21 16.38 -1.17 -4.09
N LYS A 22 16.39 -0.77 -2.81
CA LYS A 22 15.34 0.09 -2.27
C LYS A 22 15.42 1.42 -3.00
N GLU A 23 14.48 1.66 -3.90
CA GLU A 23 14.32 2.99 -4.48
C GLU A 23 14.18 3.99 -3.34
N PRO A 24 14.91 5.12 -3.36
CA PRO A 24 14.64 6.22 -2.47
C PRO A 24 13.17 6.56 -2.59
N ARG A 25 12.46 6.61 -1.45
CA ARG A 25 11.06 7.02 -1.43
C ARG A 25 10.93 8.33 -2.20
N ARG A 26 10.32 8.28 -3.39
CA ARG A 26 9.99 9.48 -4.15
C ARG A 26 8.94 10.23 -3.34
N GLN A 27 9.35 11.34 -2.75
CA GLN A 27 8.40 12.27 -2.14
C GLN A 27 7.71 13.02 -3.29
N ILE A 28 6.59 12.48 -3.74
CA ILE A 28 5.72 13.17 -4.69
C ILE A 28 5.04 14.29 -3.90
N GLN A 29 5.41 15.55 -4.18
CA GLN A 29 4.59 16.67 -3.75
C GLN A 29 3.36 16.72 -4.67
N THR A 30 2.27 16.10 -4.24
CA THR A 30 0.97 16.34 -4.86
C THR A 30 0.54 17.76 -4.52
N PRO A 31 0.22 18.61 -5.50
CA PRO A 31 -0.33 19.93 -5.22
C PRO A 31 -1.60 19.76 -4.39
N ILE A 32 -1.71 20.53 -3.30
CA ILE A 32 -2.93 20.53 -2.47
C ILE A 32 -4.06 21.07 -3.36
N PRO A 33 -5.16 20.32 -3.53
CA PRO A 33 -6.33 20.85 -4.24
C PRO A 33 -6.75 22.16 -3.59
N THR A 34 -6.69 23.25 -4.35
CA THR A 34 -7.11 24.56 -3.85
C THR A 34 -8.62 24.63 -4.03
N VAL A 35 -9.36 24.23 -2.99
CA VAL A 35 -10.81 24.42 -2.93
C VAL A 35 -11.07 25.89 -2.64
N GLN A 36 -11.95 26.55 -3.41
CA GLN A 36 -12.35 27.91 -3.08
C GLN A 36 -13.10 27.91 -1.75
N ALA A 37 -12.92 28.96 -0.94
CA ALA A 37 -13.40 28.97 0.45
C ALA A 37 -14.93 28.91 0.59
N ASP A 38 -15.67 29.12 -0.50
CA ASP A 38 -17.13 29.05 -0.61
C ASP A 38 -17.65 27.72 -1.19
N GLU A 39 -16.77 26.79 -1.55
CA GLU A 39 -17.13 25.47 -2.06
C GLU A 39 -16.99 24.39 -0.98
N GLU A 40 -18.07 23.65 -0.72
CA GLU A 40 -18.00 22.42 0.06
C GLU A 40 -17.76 21.24 -0.89
N LEU A 41 -16.59 20.59 -0.76
CA LEU A 41 -16.26 19.39 -1.53
C LEU A 41 -16.17 18.17 -0.62
N LEU A 42 -16.68 17.04 -1.12
CA LEU A 42 -16.52 15.74 -0.50
C LEU A 42 -15.41 14.97 -1.21
N VAL A 43 -14.41 14.53 -0.45
CA VAL A 43 -13.35 13.63 -0.92
C VAL A 43 -13.56 12.26 -0.30
N VAL A 44 -13.49 11.21 -1.11
CA VAL A 44 -13.54 9.83 -0.61
C VAL A 44 -12.16 9.21 -0.79
N SER A 45 -11.59 8.70 0.30
CA SER A 45 -10.36 7.89 0.27
C SER A 45 -10.69 6.47 0.68
N PHE A 46 -10.20 5.48 -0.06
CA PHE A 46 -10.37 4.07 0.26
C PHE A 46 -9.02 3.36 0.24
N ASP A 47 -8.90 2.30 1.05
CA ASP A 47 -7.70 1.45 1.11
C ASP A 47 -8.09 0.01 1.42
N GLY A 48 -7.38 -0.92 0.77
CA GLY A 48 -7.66 -2.34 0.71
C GLY A 48 -6.43 -3.19 1.01
N SER A 49 -6.61 -4.30 1.71
CA SER A 49 -5.54 -5.26 1.94
C SER A 49 -6.08 -6.69 1.86
N ALA A 50 -5.34 -7.60 1.24
CA ALA A 50 -5.69 -9.01 1.20
C ALA A 50 -4.50 -9.90 1.58
N ARG A 51 -4.78 -11.01 2.29
CA ARG A 51 -3.77 -12.00 2.67
C ARG A 51 -4.03 -13.33 1.96
N VAL A 52 -3.19 -13.62 0.98
CA VAL A 52 -3.24 -14.87 0.17
C VAL A 52 -3.22 -16.15 1.04
N LYS A 53 -2.51 -16.15 2.17
CA LYS A 53 -2.37 -17.34 3.04
C LYS A 53 -3.56 -17.61 3.97
N ARG A 54 -4.44 -16.63 4.20
CA ARG A 54 -5.64 -16.78 5.04
C ARG A 54 -6.94 -16.67 4.25
N GLY A 55 -6.85 -16.42 2.94
CA GLY A 55 -8.01 -16.31 2.07
C GLY A 55 -8.98 -15.24 2.55
N GLY A 56 -8.51 -14.02 2.80
CA GLY A 56 -9.40 -12.91 3.17
C GLY A 56 -8.68 -11.57 3.21
N GLY A 57 -9.48 -10.50 3.18
CA GLY A 57 -9.02 -9.13 3.06
C GLY A 57 -9.83 -8.15 3.89
N ALA A 58 -9.19 -7.04 4.25
CA ALA A 58 -9.80 -5.92 4.92
C ALA A 58 -9.86 -4.72 3.97
N TYR A 59 -10.92 -3.93 4.08
CA TYR A 59 -11.11 -2.72 3.29
C TYR A 59 -11.60 -1.59 4.19
N SER A 60 -11.33 -0.36 3.78
CA SER A 60 -11.76 0.84 4.49
C SER A 60 -12.03 1.98 3.53
N ALA A 61 -12.96 2.86 3.92
CA ALA A 61 -13.27 4.10 3.21
C ALA A 61 -13.56 5.22 4.21
N ILE A 62 -13.11 6.43 3.90
CA ILE A 62 -13.36 7.66 4.66
C ILE A 62 -13.85 8.73 3.71
N VAL A 63 -14.94 9.39 4.10
CA VAL A 63 -15.47 10.58 3.45
C VAL A 63 -15.00 11.81 4.23
N TRP A 64 -14.33 12.72 3.54
CA TRP A 64 -13.78 13.95 4.07
C TRP A 64 -14.55 15.15 3.52
N LYS A 65 -14.72 16.19 4.32
CA LYS A 65 -15.26 17.49 3.89
C LYS A 65 -14.14 18.53 3.83
N LEU A 66 -14.02 19.18 2.67
CA LEU A 66 -13.10 20.30 2.43
C LEU A 66 -13.80 21.65 2.67
N PRO A 67 -13.03 22.71 2.97
CA PRO A 67 -11.56 22.77 3.10
C PRO A 67 -11.02 22.30 4.46
N GLU A 68 -11.91 22.00 5.42
CA GLU A 68 -11.55 21.70 6.81
C GLU A 68 -10.86 20.34 7.00
N TRP A 69 -10.91 19.48 5.99
CA TRP A 69 -10.48 18.07 6.05
C TRP A 69 -11.14 17.32 7.23
N SER A 70 -12.40 17.63 7.51
CA SER A 70 -13.17 16.99 8.59
C SER A 70 -13.72 15.64 8.13
N VAL A 71 -13.73 14.63 9.01
CA VAL A 71 -14.30 13.32 8.72
C VAL A 71 -15.83 13.42 8.78
N VAL A 72 -16.49 13.07 7.68
CA VAL A 72 -17.95 12.99 7.59
C VAL A 72 -18.42 11.59 7.97
N GLU A 73 -17.80 10.57 7.36
CA GLU A 73 -18.11 9.17 7.61
C GLU A 73 -16.88 8.30 7.41
N ALA A 74 -16.75 7.24 8.20
CA ALA A 74 -15.72 6.23 8.03
C ALA A 74 -16.33 4.83 8.16
N ARG A 75 -15.95 3.93 7.26
CA ARG A 75 -16.34 2.52 7.27
C ARG A 75 -15.12 1.64 7.05
N SER A 76 -15.13 0.49 7.70
CA SER A 76 -14.16 -0.57 7.44
C SER A 76 -14.83 -1.93 7.58
N GLY A 77 -14.26 -2.93 6.94
CA GLY A 77 -14.79 -4.29 6.94
C GLY A 77 -13.73 -5.32 6.65
N TYR A 78 -14.11 -6.58 6.87
CA TYR A 78 -13.31 -7.75 6.52
C TYR A 78 -14.20 -8.74 5.78
N ALA A 79 -13.67 -9.34 4.73
CA ALA A 79 -14.34 -10.43 4.03
C ALA A 79 -13.35 -11.55 3.70
N GLU A 80 -13.83 -12.78 3.85
CA GLU A 80 -13.14 -13.98 3.39
C GLU A 80 -13.16 -14.04 1.86
N GLY A 81 -12.17 -14.69 1.26
CA GLY A 81 -11.99 -14.86 -0.18
C GLY A 81 -11.42 -13.67 -0.94
N LEU A 82 -11.32 -12.47 -0.35
CA LEU A 82 -10.92 -11.28 -1.10
C LEU A 82 -9.46 -11.35 -1.60
N THR A 83 -9.29 -11.07 -2.88
CA THR A 83 -8.03 -10.69 -3.51
C THR A 83 -7.76 -9.19 -3.30
N VAL A 84 -6.52 -8.71 -3.52
CA VAL A 84 -6.17 -7.29 -3.30
C VAL A 84 -7.07 -6.38 -4.14
N ASN A 85 -7.32 -6.74 -5.39
CA ASN A 85 -8.15 -5.95 -6.32
C ASN A 85 -9.63 -5.87 -5.90
N GLU A 86 -10.12 -6.80 -5.08
CA GLU A 86 -11.50 -6.79 -4.58
C GLU A 86 -11.60 -6.07 -3.23
N ALA A 87 -10.48 -5.87 -2.55
CA ALA A 87 -10.40 -5.12 -1.30
C ALA A 87 -10.13 -3.61 -1.53
N GLU A 88 -9.62 -3.24 -2.71
CA GLU A 88 -9.46 -1.86 -3.19
C GLU A 88 -10.76 -1.32 -3.82
#